data_AF-A0A6J4HT22-F1
#
_entry.id   AF-A0A6J4HT22-F1
#
_cell.length_a   1.000
_cell.length_b   1.000
_cell.length_c   1.000
_cell.angle_alpha   90.00
_cell.angle_beta   90.00
_cell.angle_gamma   90.00
#
_symmetry.space_group_name_H-M   'P 1'
#
loop_
_entity.id
_entity.type
_entity.pdbx_description
1 polymer ?
#
loop_
_entity_poly.entity_id
_entity_poly.type
_entity_poly.pdbx_seq_one_letter_code
_entity_poly.pdbx_strand_id
1 'polypeptide(L)' 'MTFGLVLGTGGSLGYAWMVAALSTWEQATGRDARDADVLVGTSAGSVVAAALASGVSVPEMLASLLDPPPPKPRPAGARR' A
#
# COMPACT_ATOMS: atom_id res chain seq x y z
N MET A 1 -9.41 5.04 -20.84
CA MET A 1 -10.40 5.59 -19.88
C MET A 1 -9.61 6.11 -18.69
N THR A 2 -9.75 7.39 -18.36
CA THR A 2 -9.02 8.05 -17.27
C THR A 2 -9.70 7.80 -15.92
N PHE A 3 -8.93 7.60 -14.85
CA PHE A 3 -9.45 7.43 -13.48
C PHE A 3 -8.47 7.98 -12.44
N GLY A 4 -8.99 8.34 -11.27
CA GLY A 4 -8.19 8.76 -10.12
C GLY A 4 -8.51 7.93 -8.88
N LEU A 5 -7.54 7.82 -7.97
CA LEU A 5 -7.69 7.10 -6.71
C LEU A 5 -7.52 8.04 -5.52
N VAL A 6 -8.46 7.98 -4.57
CA VAL A 6 -8.39 8.67 -3.28
C VAL A 6 -8.29 7.63 -2.17
N LEU A 7 -7.17 7.65 -1.47
CA LEU A 7 -6.72 6.62 -0.53
C LEU A 7 -6.78 7.15 0.90
N GLY A 8 -7.93 6.97 1.56
CA GLY A 8 -8.21 7.50 2.90
C GLY A 8 -8.21 6.42 3.98
N THR A 9 -7.05 6.11 4.56
CA THR A 9 -6.94 5.24 5.75
C THR A 9 -5.76 5.65 6.64
N GLY A 10 -5.72 5.15 7.88
CA GLY A 10 -4.66 5.44 8.85
C GLY A 10 -4.09 4.19 9.51
N GLY A 11 -2.82 4.29 9.92
CA GLY A 11 -2.12 3.23 10.65
C GLY A 11 -1.79 1.99 9.82
N SER A 12 -1.12 1.02 10.46
CA SER A 12 -0.71 -0.24 9.83
C SER A 12 -1.91 -1.10 9.38
N LEU A 13 -2.98 -1.13 10.17
CA LEU A 13 -4.21 -1.84 9.80
C LEU A 13 -4.87 -1.19 8.58
N GLY A 14 -4.98 0.14 8.56
CA GLY A 14 -5.55 0.86 7.42
C GLY A 14 -4.74 0.65 6.15
N TYR A 15 -3.41 0.57 6.25
CA TYR A 15 -2.55 0.21 5.12
C TYR A 15 -2.90 -1.19 4.59
N ALA A 16 -2.95 -2.20 5.48
CA ALA A 16 -3.22 -3.58 5.09
C ALA A 16 -4.59 -3.76 4.41
N TRP A 17 -5.65 -3.15 4.97
CA TRP A 17 -6.99 -3.19 4.40
C TRP A 17 -7.05 -2.53 3.02
N MET A 18 -6.34 -1.42 2.83
CA MET A 18 -6.31 -0.72 1.55
C MET A 18 -5.60 -1.52 0.47
N VAL A 19 -4.46 -2.14 0.78
CA VAL A 19 -3.74 -3.00 -0.16
C VAL A 19 -4.61 -4.20 -0.57
N ALA A 20 -5.30 -4.84 0.38
CA ALA A 20 -6.21 -5.94 0.08
C ALA A 20 -7.43 -5.49 -0.77
N ALA A 21 -8.00 -4.33 -0.48
CA ALA A 21 -9.10 -3.75 -1.24
C ALA A 21 -8.68 -3.42 -2.68
N LEU A 22 -7.51 -2.78 -2.86
CA LEU A 22 -6.94 -2.51 -4.18
C LEU A 22 -6.67 -3.82 -4.93
N SER A 23 -6.09 -4.83 -4.27
CA SER A 23 -5.82 -6.12 -4.92
C SER A 23 -7.11 -6.78 -5.42
N THR A 24 -8.18 -6.71 -4.63
CA THR A 24 -9.49 -7.23 -5.03
C THR A 24 -10.09 -6.42 -6.19
N TRP A 25 -9.91 -5.10 -6.16
CA TRP A 25 -10.37 -4.20 -7.24
C TRP A 25 -9.62 -4.44 -8.55
N GLU A 26 -8.30 -4.60 -8.52
CA GLU A 26 -7.50 -4.92 -9.73
C GLU A 26 -7.93 -6.26 -10.32
N GLN A 27 -8.14 -7.29 -9.48
CA GLN A 27 -8.66 -8.58 -9.92
C GLN A 27 -10.05 -8.49 -10.56
N ALA A 28 -10.95 -7.70 -9.97
CA ALA A 28 -12.31 -7.55 -10.46
C ALA A 28 -12.42 -6.71 -11.74
N THR A 29 -11.49 -5.76 -11.94
CA THR A 29 -11.57 -4.78 -13.03
C THR A 29 -10.55 -5.00 -14.14
N GLY A 30 -9.51 -5.79 -13.89
CA GLY A 30 -8.34 -5.94 -14.77
C GLY A 30 -7.52 -4.66 -14.91
N ARG A 31 -7.72 -3.66 -14.04
CA ARG A 31 -7.01 -2.38 -14.07
C ARG A 31 -5.82 -2.43 -13.12
N ASP A 32 -4.74 -1.76 -13.51
CA ASP A 32 -3.59 -1.52 -12.65
C ASP A 32 -3.79 -0.20 -11.91
N ALA A 33 -3.68 -0.20 -10.58
CA ALA A 33 -3.81 1.02 -9.77
C ALA A 33 -2.73 2.07 -10.08
N ARG A 34 -1.61 1.66 -10.69
CA ARG A 34 -0.51 2.55 -11.13
C ARG A 34 -0.89 3.36 -12.36
N ASP A 35 -1.88 2.92 -13.13
CA ASP A 35 -2.38 3.64 -14.32
C ASP A 35 -3.35 4.78 -13.97
N ALA A 36 -3.56 5.06 -12.67
CA ALA A 36 -4.38 6.19 -12.24
C ALA A 36 -3.71 7.52 -12.65
N ASP A 37 -4.48 8.40 -13.30
CA ASP A 37 -3.99 9.73 -13.72
C ASP A 37 -3.71 10.63 -12.51
N VAL A 38 -4.39 10.37 -11.38
CA VAL A 38 -4.27 11.12 -10.14
C VAL A 38 -4.32 10.17 -8.94
N LEU A 39 -3.34 10.32 -8.05
CA LEU A 39 -3.24 9.61 -6.78
C LEU A 39 -3.30 10.62 -5.63
N VAL A 40 -4.29 10.51 -4.75
CA VAL A 40 -4.40 11.31 -3.52
C VAL A 40 -4.40 10.37 -2.33
N GLY A 41 -3.53 10.61 -1.35
CA GLY A 41 -3.46 9.76 -0.16
C GLY A 41 -3.11 10.55 1.10
N THR A 42 -3.63 10.12 2.23
CA THR A 42 -3.33 10.68 3.57
C THR A 42 -2.85 9.60 4.52
N SER A 43 -1.83 9.86 5.35
CA SER A 43 -1.31 8.91 6.35
C SER A 43 -0.89 7.57 5.72
N ALA A 44 -1.54 6.45 6.04
CA ALA A 44 -1.27 5.17 5.39
C ALA A 44 -1.55 5.24 3.88
N GLY A 45 -2.57 6.00 3.48
CA GLY A 45 -2.86 6.27 2.07
C GLY A 45 -1.80 7.06 1.34
N SER A 46 -1.09 7.99 2.00
CA SER A 46 0.03 8.68 1.33
C SER A 46 1.19 7.72 1.04
N VAL A 47 1.39 6.71 1.89
CA VAL A 47 2.40 5.67 1.65
C VAL A 47 2.02 4.82 0.43
N VAL A 48 0.77 4.36 0.37
CA VAL A 48 0.28 3.58 -0.80
C VAL A 48 0.31 4.42 -2.08
N ALA A 49 -0.16 5.67 -2.04
CA ALA A 49 -0.12 6.58 -3.18
C ALA A 49 1.32 6.81 -3.68
N ALA A 50 2.27 7.05 -2.76
CA ALA A 50 3.68 7.22 -3.12
C ALA A 50 4.30 5.94 -3.70
N ALA A 51 3.94 4.77 -3.16
CA ALA A 51 4.42 3.48 -3.67
C ALA A 51 3.92 3.22 -5.10
N LEU A 52 2.63 3.41 -5.35
CA LEU A 52 2.03 3.30 -6.69
C LEU A 52 2.68 4.26 -7.68
N ALA A 53 2.84 5.54 -7.30
CA ALA A 53 3.50 6.55 -8.12
C ALA A 53 4.99 6.22 -8.40
N SER A 54 5.62 5.44 -7.52
CA SER A 54 6.99 4.95 -7.69
C SER A 54 7.08 3.63 -8.48
N GLY A 55 5.95 3.13 -9.01
CA GLY A 55 5.87 1.92 -9.80
C GLY A 55 5.71 0.61 -9.01
N VAL A 56 5.68 0.68 -7.67
CA VAL A 56 5.44 -0.50 -6.82
C VAL A 56 3.99 -0.95 -7.01
N SER A 57 3.82 -2.20 -7.41
CA SER A 57 2.51 -2.77 -7.70
C SER A 57 1.76 -3.17 -6.43
N VAL A 58 0.43 -3.23 -6.50
CA VAL A 58 -0.40 -3.71 -5.39
C VAL A 58 -0.06 -5.17 -5.01
N PRO A 59 0.20 -6.10 -5.96
CA PRO A 59 0.67 -7.44 -5.63
C PRO A 59 1.98 -7.48 -4.83
N GLU A 60 2.96 -6.61 -5.13
CA GLU A 60 4.20 -6.52 -4.35
C GLU A 60 3.93 -6.04 -2.92
N MET A 61 3.08 -5.03 -2.75
CA MET A 61 2.66 -4.56 -1.42
C MET A 61 1.92 -5.65 -0.64
N LEU A 62 1.06 -6.42 -1.32
CA LEU A 62 0.32 -7.53 -0.71
C LEU A 62 1.27 -8.66 -0.29
N ALA A 63 2.22 -9.03 -1.15
CA ALA A 63 3.24 -10.02 -0.82
C ALA A 63 4.04 -9.61 0.43
N SER A 64 4.45 -8.33 0.52
CA SER A 64 5.15 -7.81 1.70
C SER A 64 4.30 -7.82 2.99
N LEU A 65 2.98 -7.81 2.90
CA LEU A 65 2.09 -7.91 4.06
C LEU A 65 1.92 -9.36 4.52
N LEU A 66 1.88 -10.30 3.57
CA LEU A 66 1.69 -11.72 3.85
C LEU A 66 2.98 -12.41 4.29
N ASP A 67 4.13 -11.95 3.78
CA ASP A 67 5.46 -12.41 4.16
C ASP A 67 6.33 -11.22 4.60
N PRO A 68 6.12 -10.70 5.83
CA PRO A 68 6.84 -9.53 6.29
C PRO A 68 8.32 -9.87 6.54
N PRO A 69 9.25 -8.94 6.26
CA PRO A 69 10.66 -9.16 6.58
C PRO A 69 10.85 -9.38 8.08
N PRO A 70 11.89 -10.13 8.49
CA PRO A 70 12.16 -10.37 9.89
C PRO A 70 12.31 -9.05 10.66
N PRO A 71 11.87 -9.00 11.92
CA PRO A 71 11.95 -7.79 12.72
C PRO A 71 13.40 -7.31 12.78
N LYS A 72 13.60 -5.99 12.62
CA LYS A 72 14.94 -5.40 12.75
C LYS A 72 15.49 -5.73 14.16
N PRO A 73 16.77 -6.16 14.28
CA PRO A 73 17.37 -6.42 15.58
C PRO A 73 17.24 -5.19 16.47
N ARG A 74 16.81 -5.40 17.72
CA ARG A 74 16.74 -4.32 18.70
C ARG A 74 18.17 -3.81 18.94
N PRO A 75 18.43 -2.49 18.87
CA PRO A 75 19.74 -1.95 19.17
C PRO A 75 20.15 -2.34 20.60
N ALA A 76 21.39 -2.79 20.76
CA ALA A 76 21.92 -3.20 22.05
C ALA A 76 21.81 -2.03 23.05
N GLY A 77 21.17 -2.28 24.20
CA GLY A 77 21.08 -1.30 25.29
C GLY A 77 19.78 -0.51 25.41
N ALA A 78 18.80 -0.66 24.51
CA ALA A 78 17.46 -0.16 24.79
C ALA A 78 16.92 -0.94 26.01
N ARG A 79 16.78 -0.29 27.17
CA ARG A 79 16.02 -0.83 28.32
C ARG A 79 14.52 -0.54 28.09
N ARG A 80 13.67 -1.32 28.76
CA ARG A 80 12.21 -1.26 28.65
C ARG A 80 11.67 -0.06 29.42
#